data_AF-A0A8S2HBB0-F1
#
_entry.id   AF-A0A8S2HBB0-F1
#
_cell.length_a   1.000
_cell.length_b   1.000
_cell.length_c   1.000
_cell.angle_alpha   90.00
_cell.angle_beta   90.00
_cell.angle_gamma   90.00
#
_symmetry.space_group_name_H-M   'P 1'
#
loop_
_entity.id
_entity.type
_entity.pdbx_description
1 polymer ?
#
loop_
_entity_poly.entity_id
_entity_poly.type
_entity_poly.pdbx_seq_one_letter_code
_entity_poly.pdbx_strand_id
1 'polypeptide(L)'
;MTNISYDLFEYMRINKFKYGFLLVDEDDDYYVSNLWKIFTDYLKLYCLSPSENIRRAQTNLFGQYNMDIMYNNFAVIKTDLWQQPQILNFLTYIDRLGGIYKYRWGDAPIHTLIISQFLKRNEIVRFRDIGYFHKREYVCPYTTKLVCNPKDYFLHKDVEYIHYKYGCNPYVTTYSLCHYYPEKLE
;
A
#
# COMPACT_ATOMS: atom_id res chain seq x y z
N MET A 1 -2.89 21.49 3.31
CA MET A 1 -3.11 20.48 2.24
C MET A 1 -2.50 20.98 0.93
N THR A 2 -1.94 20.09 0.11
CA THR A 2 -1.16 20.45 -1.10
C THR A 2 -2.08 20.73 -2.28
N ASN A 3 -1.72 21.70 -3.13
CA ASN A 3 -2.41 21.92 -4.40
C ASN A 3 -1.90 20.92 -5.45
N ILE A 4 -2.79 20.15 -6.07
CA ILE A 4 -2.46 19.19 -7.13
C ILE A 4 -2.67 19.91 -8.47
N SER A 5 -1.59 20.18 -9.19
CA SER A 5 -1.58 21.01 -10.41
C SER A 5 -1.87 20.23 -11.72
N TYR A 6 -2.22 18.95 -11.62
CA TYR A 6 -2.46 18.06 -12.77
C TYR A 6 -3.68 17.17 -12.56
N ASP A 7 -4.24 16.64 -13.66
CA ASP A 7 -5.29 15.63 -13.59
C ASP A 7 -4.70 14.28 -13.20
N LEU A 8 -5.06 13.82 -12.00
CA LEU A 8 -4.57 12.58 -11.40
C LEU A 8 -4.98 11.34 -12.21
N PHE A 9 -6.20 11.32 -12.77
CA PHE A 9 -6.71 10.19 -13.54
C PHE A 9 -6.11 10.14 -14.95
N GLU A 10 -5.94 11.30 -15.59
CA GLU A 10 -5.21 11.37 -16.85
C GLU A 10 -3.76 10.93 -16.68
N TYR A 11 -3.10 11.36 -15.61
CA TYR A 11 -1.75 10.92 -15.28
C TYR A 11 -1.67 9.39 -15.12
N MET A 12 -2.60 8.77 -14.38
CA MET A 12 -2.69 7.32 -14.25
C MET A 12 -2.88 6.64 -15.62
N ARG A 13 -3.77 7.17 -16.46
CA ARG A 13 -4.10 6.62 -17.78
C ARG A 13 -2.92 6.67 -18.74
N ILE A 14 -2.27 7.83 -18.90
CA ILE A 14 -1.16 8.03 -19.85
C ILE A 14 0.05 7.17 -19.48
N ASN A 15 0.34 7.05 -18.18
CA ASN A 15 1.44 6.23 -17.68
C ASN A 15 1.09 4.75 -17.50
N LYS A 16 -0.15 4.35 -17.83
CA LYS A 16 -0.67 2.98 -17.71
C LYS A 16 -0.60 2.42 -16.28
N PHE A 17 -0.68 3.29 -15.28
CA PHE A 17 -0.81 2.88 -13.90
C PHE A 17 -2.22 2.33 -13.62
N LYS A 18 -2.27 1.29 -12.80
CA LYS A 18 -3.50 0.62 -12.36
C LYS A 18 -3.77 0.82 -10.87
N TYR A 19 -2.72 1.05 -10.08
CA TYR A 19 -2.83 1.30 -8.65
C TYR A 19 -1.89 2.41 -8.22
N GLY A 20 -2.41 3.38 -7.48
CA GLY A 20 -1.69 4.52 -6.95
C GLY A 20 -1.91 4.65 -5.45
N PHE A 21 -0.85 4.85 -4.68
CA PHE A 21 -0.89 5.01 -3.22
C PHE A 21 0.06 6.12 -2.74
N LEU A 22 -0.09 6.54 -1.48
CA LEU A 22 0.76 7.58 -0.87
C LEU A 22 1.72 7.01 0.16
N LEU A 23 1.13 6.24 1.08
CA LEU A 23 1.75 5.82 2.33
C LEU A 23 1.94 4.30 2.34
N VAL A 24 3.08 3.90 2.88
CA VAL A 24 3.29 2.54 3.38
C VAL A 24 3.25 2.58 4.89
N ASP A 25 2.45 1.70 5.46
CA ASP A 25 2.41 1.44 6.90
C ASP A 25 2.58 -0.05 7.18
N GLU A 26 2.63 -0.43 8.46
CA GLU A 26 2.66 -1.81 8.91
C GLU A 26 1.31 -2.17 9.56
N ASP A 27 0.73 -3.32 9.21
CA ASP A 27 -0.45 -3.82 9.92
C ASP A 27 -0.04 -4.70 11.12
N ASP A 28 -0.94 -4.85 12.08
CA ASP A 28 -0.69 -5.62 13.30
C ASP A 28 -0.73 -7.13 13.01
N ASP A 29 0.26 -7.87 13.51
CA ASP A 29 0.41 -9.31 13.29
C ASP A 29 -0.82 -10.12 13.73
N TYR A 30 -1.52 -9.65 14.76
CA TYR A 30 -2.75 -10.23 15.26
C TYR A 30 -3.86 -10.17 14.20
N TYR A 31 -3.99 -9.03 13.51
CA TYR A 31 -5.05 -8.81 12.52
C TYR A 31 -4.77 -9.46 11.17
N VAL A 32 -3.50 -9.67 10.81
CA VAL A 32 -3.11 -10.40 9.58
C VAL A 32 -2.80 -11.87 9.83
N SER A 33 -3.22 -12.40 10.99
CA SER A 33 -3.00 -13.80 11.37
C SER A 33 -3.48 -14.75 10.27
N ASN A 34 -2.62 -15.70 9.90
CA ASN A 34 -2.80 -16.69 8.83
C ASN A 34 -2.95 -16.16 7.39
N LEU A 35 -3.04 -14.84 7.17
CA LEU A 35 -3.28 -14.27 5.86
C LEU A 35 -2.16 -14.65 4.86
N TRP A 36 -0.90 -14.44 5.25
CA TRP A 36 0.26 -14.77 4.41
C TRP A 36 0.35 -16.26 4.07
N LYS A 37 0.09 -17.13 5.05
CA LYS A 37 0.06 -18.58 4.84
C LYS A 37 -1.03 -18.93 3.81
N ILE A 38 -2.23 -18.39 3.97
CA ILE A 38 -3.35 -18.64 3.06
C ILE A 38 -3.05 -18.13 1.65
N PHE A 39 -2.43 -16.96 1.54
CA PHE A 39 -1.99 -16.41 0.26
C PHE A 39 -0.94 -17.30 -0.42
N THR A 40 0.10 -17.73 0.30
CA THR A 40 1.13 -18.61 -0.27
C THR A 40 0.59 -20.01 -0.62
N ASP A 41 -0.36 -20.54 0.16
CA ASP A 41 -1.06 -21.79 -0.15
C ASP A 41 -1.96 -21.65 -1.38
N TYR A 42 -2.64 -20.49 -1.55
CA TYR A 42 -3.37 -20.17 -2.77
C TYR A 42 -2.46 -20.19 -4.00
N LEU A 43 -1.29 -19.56 -3.92
CA LEU A 43 -0.33 -19.57 -5.04
C LEU A 43 0.06 -21.01 -5.41
N LYS A 44 0.33 -21.87 -4.42
CA LYS A 44 0.66 -23.29 -4.67
C LYS A 44 -0.51 -24.05 -5.28
N LEU A 45 -1.72 -23.88 -4.73
CA LEU A 45 -2.93 -24.57 -5.18
C LEU A 45 -3.24 -24.30 -6.66
N TYR A 46 -3.00 -23.08 -7.12
CA TYR A 46 -3.24 -22.67 -8.50
C TYR A 46 -1.96 -22.65 -9.37
N CYS A 47 -0.87 -23.25 -8.89
CA CYS A 47 0.42 -23.30 -9.58
C CYS A 47 0.94 -21.93 -10.04
N LEU A 48 0.65 -20.88 -9.28
CA LEU A 48 1.10 -19.52 -9.53
C LEU A 48 2.49 -19.32 -8.93
N SER A 49 3.42 -18.83 -9.75
CA SER A 49 4.72 -18.39 -9.25
C SER A 49 4.57 -17.05 -8.52
N PRO A 50 5.21 -16.86 -7.34
CA PRO A 50 5.28 -15.55 -6.70
C PRO A 50 5.82 -14.50 -7.68
N SER A 51 5.28 -13.29 -7.68
CA SER A 51 5.82 -12.20 -8.48
C SER A 51 7.15 -11.69 -7.91
N GLU A 52 7.85 -10.85 -8.67
CA GLU A 52 9.02 -10.14 -8.14
C GLU A 52 8.63 -9.18 -7.01
N ASN A 53 7.50 -8.46 -7.15
CA ASN A 53 7.08 -7.50 -6.11
C ASN A 53 6.79 -8.22 -4.79
N ILE A 54 6.15 -9.40 -4.82
CA ILE A 54 5.91 -10.21 -3.61
C ILE A 54 7.23 -10.57 -2.94
N ARG A 55 8.20 -11.10 -3.71
CA ARG A 55 9.51 -11.49 -3.17
C ARG A 55 10.34 -10.32 -2.64
N ARG A 56 10.16 -9.12 -3.20
CA ARG A 56 11.04 -7.97 -2.92
C ARG A 56 10.44 -6.91 -2.01
N ALA A 57 9.13 -6.91 -1.81
CA ALA A 57 8.43 -5.84 -1.10
C ALA A 57 7.47 -6.34 -0.01
N GLN A 58 7.23 -7.66 0.08
CA GLN A 58 6.34 -8.27 1.08
C GLN A 58 7.08 -9.26 1.99
N THR A 59 8.40 -9.43 1.79
CA THR A 59 9.22 -10.27 2.65
C THR A 59 10.47 -9.54 3.11
N ASN A 60 10.86 -9.76 4.36
CA ASN A 60 12.12 -9.25 4.92
C ASN A 60 13.34 -10.01 4.37
N LEU A 61 14.53 -9.64 4.84
CA LEU A 61 15.81 -10.27 4.48
C LEU A 61 15.88 -11.79 4.73
N PHE A 62 15.04 -12.30 5.62
CA PHE A 62 14.96 -13.72 5.98
C PHE A 62 13.84 -14.46 5.22
N GLY A 63 13.17 -13.79 4.27
CA GLY A 63 12.06 -14.35 3.51
C GLY A 63 10.74 -14.47 4.29
N GLN A 64 10.63 -13.81 5.44
CA GLN A 64 9.42 -13.81 6.26
C GLN A 64 8.51 -12.64 5.86
N TYR A 65 7.20 -12.80 5.99
CA TYR A 65 6.22 -11.75 5.71
C TYR A 65 6.50 -10.51 6.56
N ASN A 66 6.55 -9.34 5.93
CA ASN A 66 6.90 -8.08 6.59
C ASN A 66 5.70 -7.25 7.03
N MET A 67 4.47 -7.66 6.69
CA MET A 67 3.22 -6.98 7.08
C MET A 67 3.06 -5.54 6.55
N ASP A 68 3.96 -5.10 5.66
CA ASP A 68 3.88 -3.78 5.04
C ASP A 68 2.63 -3.71 4.14
N ILE A 69 1.84 -2.66 4.32
CA ILE A 69 0.62 -2.40 3.55
C ILE A 69 0.74 -1.11 2.75
N MET A 70 0.20 -1.12 1.53
CA MET A 70 -0.19 0.12 0.85
C MET A 70 -1.39 0.68 1.61
N TYR A 71 -1.20 1.74 2.40
CA TYR A 71 -2.24 2.28 3.27
C TYR A 71 -3.37 2.89 2.44
N ASN A 72 -4.43 2.12 2.25
CA ASN A 72 -5.40 2.32 1.19
C ASN A 72 -6.56 3.26 1.57
N ASN A 73 -6.54 3.87 2.77
CA ASN A 73 -7.39 5.01 3.10
C ASN A 73 -7.30 6.11 2.04
N PHE A 74 -6.15 6.22 1.37
CA PHE A 74 -6.03 6.84 0.06
C PHE A 74 -5.55 5.81 -0.98
N ALA A 75 -6.30 5.68 -2.08
CA ALA A 75 -5.85 4.96 -3.27
C ALA A 75 -6.49 5.53 -4.54
N VAL A 76 -5.76 5.48 -5.65
CA VAL A 76 -6.28 5.76 -7.00
C VAL A 76 -6.19 4.47 -7.80
N ILE A 77 -7.32 3.92 -8.21
CA ILE A 77 -7.39 2.54 -8.71
C ILE A 77 -8.12 2.50 -10.03
N LYS A 78 -7.58 1.75 -10.99
CA LYS A 78 -8.31 1.36 -12.19
C LYS A 78 -9.30 0.25 -11.82
N THR A 79 -10.59 0.55 -11.84
CA THR A 79 -11.63 -0.30 -11.21
C THR A 79 -11.84 -1.66 -11.87
N ASP A 80 -11.57 -1.78 -13.18
CA ASP A 80 -11.62 -3.05 -13.91
C ASP A 80 -10.55 -4.07 -13.44
N LEU A 81 -9.59 -3.63 -12.62
CA LEU A 81 -8.62 -4.49 -11.96
C LEU A 81 -9.31 -5.57 -11.10
N TRP A 82 -10.34 -5.19 -10.34
CA TRP A 82 -11.02 -6.09 -9.41
C TRP A 82 -11.86 -7.15 -10.12
N GLN A 83 -12.17 -6.94 -11.41
CA GLN A 83 -12.92 -7.86 -12.25
C GLN A 83 -12.01 -8.82 -13.03
N GLN A 84 -10.69 -8.66 -12.94
CA GLN A 84 -9.75 -9.58 -13.59
C GLN A 84 -9.93 -10.99 -13.00
N PRO A 85 -10.07 -12.04 -13.84
CA PRO A 85 -10.41 -13.39 -13.37
C PRO A 85 -9.51 -13.91 -12.25
N GLN A 86 -8.21 -13.69 -12.34
CA GLN A 86 -7.24 -14.12 -11.32
C GLN A 86 -7.42 -13.39 -9.98
N ILE A 87 -7.80 -12.11 -10.01
CA ILE A 87 -8.03 -11.31 -8.79
C ILE A 87 -9.37 -11.72 -8.17
N LEU A 88 -10.42 -11.84 -8.98
CA LEU A 88 -11.73 -12.29 -8.51
C LEU A 88 -11.68 -13.71 -7.92
N ASN A 89 -10.88 -14.60 -8.51
CA ASN A 89 -10.66 -15.95 -7.98
C ASN A 89 -10.00 -15.92 -6.60
N PHE A 90 -8.97 -15.08 -6.41
CA PHE A 90 -8.34 -14.91 -5.09
C PHE A 90 -9.32 -14.31 -4.07
N LEU A 91 -10.05 -13.26 -4.43
CA LEU A 91 -11.05 -12.63 -3.57
C LEU A 91 -12.14 -13.63 -3.15
N THR A 92 -12.62 -14.46 -4.09
CA THR A 92 -13.60 -15.52 -3.81
C THR A 92 -13.01 -16.59 -2.89
N TYR A 93 -11.73 -16.94 -3.08
CA TYR A 93 -11.05 -17.92 -2.24
C TYR A 93 -10.92 -17.43 -0.79
N ILE A 94 -10.48 -16.18 -0.56
CA ILE A 94 -10.32 -15.65 0.81
C ILE A 94 -11.67 -15.44 1.52
N ASP A 95 -12.71 -15.02 0.78
CA ASP A 95 -14.06 -14.82 1.32
C ASP A 95 -14.63 -16.13 1.89
N ARG A 96 -14.50 -17.22 1.13
CA ARG A 96 -14.94 -18.57 1.54
C ARG A 96 -14.24 -19.10 2.79
N LEU A 97 -13.04 -18.62 3.10
CA LEU A 97 -12.30 -19.03 4.29
C LEU A 97 -12.77 -18.30 5.57
N GLY A 98 -13.56 -17.23 5.41
CA GLY A 98 -14.17 -16.50 6.53
C GLY A 98 -13.19 -15.70 7.39
N GLY A 99 -11.93 -15.56 6.97
CA GLY A 99 -10.89 -14.91 7.77
C GLY A 99 -11.07 -13.41 7.94
N ILE A 100 -11.78 -12.75 7.01
CA ILE A 100 -12.19 -11.34 7.15
C ILE A 100 -13.01 -11.15 8.44
N TYR A 101 -13.96 -12.06 8.70
CA TYR A 101 -14.81 -12.02 9.89
C TYR A 101 -14.09 -12.54 11.14
N LYS A 102 -13.26 -13.57 11.00
CA LYS A 102 -12.62 -14.25 12.14
C LYS A 102 -11.39 -13.52 12.67
N TYR A 103 -10.58 -12.94 11.80
CA TYR A 103 -9.27 -12.37 12.13
C TYR A 103 -9.17 -10.86 11.91
N ARG A 104 -10.20 -10.22 11.32
CA ARG A 104 -10.16 -8.81 10.91
C ARG A 104 -9.12 -8.54 9.82
N TRP A 105 -9.00 -9.43 8.82
CA TRP A 105 -8.20 -9.13 7.64
C TRP A 105 -8.71 -7.85 6.98
N GLY A 106 -7.91 -6.79 7.07
CA GLY A 106 -8.21 -5.51 6.44
C GLY A 106 -8.16 -5.60 4.92
N ASP A 107 -8.85 -4.68 4.27
CA ASP A 107 -8.75 -4.49 2.83
C ASP A 107 -7.34 -4.03 2.41
N ALA A 108 -6.64 -3.22 3.23
CA ALA A 108 -5.28 -2.78 2.94
C ALA A 108 -4.25 -3.93 2.74
N PRO A 109 -4.10 -4.91 3.65
CA PRO A 109 -3.21 -6.06 3.42
C PRO A 109 -3.70 -6.96 2.28
N ILE A 110 -5.01 -7.16 2.11
CA ILE A 110 -5.57 -7.94 0.98
C ILE A 110 -5.22 -7.28 -0.36
N HIS A 111 -5.45 -5.97 -0.49
CA HIS A 111 -5.09 -5.18 -1.66
C HIS A 111 -3.59 -5.30 -1.91
N THR A 112 -2.77 -5.12 -0.88
CA THR A 112 -1.31 -5.15 -1.03
C THR A 112 -0.81 -6.48 -1.59
N LEU A 113 -1.34 -7.61 -1.12
CA LEU A 113 -1.01 -8.94 -1.66
C LEU A 113 -1.47 -9.10 -3.12
N ILE A 114 -2.69 -8.68 -3.43
CA ILE A 114 -3.24 -8.72 -4.80
C ILE A 114 -2.38 -7.88 -5.75
N ILE A 115 -2.15 -6.61 -5.39
CA ILE A 115 -1.41 -5.66 -6.21
C ILE A 115 0.03 -6.13 -6.40
N SER A 116 0.69 -6.57 -5.34
CA SER A 116 2.06 -7.07 -5.42
C SER A 116 2.12 -8.32 -6.30
N GLN A 117 1.17 -9.24 -6.22
CA GLN A 117 1.21 -10.48 -7.00
C GLN A 117 0.83 -10.31 -8.47
N PHE A 118 -0.25 -9.58 -8.75
CA PHE A 118 -0.90 -9.60 -10.06
C PHE A 118 -0.59 -8.41 -10.95
N LEU A 119 0.01 -7.34 -10.41
CA LEU A 119 0.48 -6.21 -11.21
C LEU A 119 1.98 -6.25 -11.44
N LYS A 120 2.40 -5.74 -12.58
CA LYS A 120 3.81 -5.45 -12.85
C LYS A 120 4.23 -4.23 -12.06
N ARG A 121 5.51 -4.17 -11.68
CA ARG A 121 6.10 -3.03 -10.95
C ARG A 121 5.75 -1.69 -11.61
N ASN A 122 5.82 -1.58 -12.94
CA ASN A 122 5.54 -0.35 -13.69
C ASN A 122 4.05 0.00 -13.85
N GLU A 123 3.14 -0.83 -13.35
CA GLU A 123 1.70 -0.54 -13.30
C GLU A 123 1.28 0.07 -11.95
N ILE A 124 2.23 0.28 -11.04
CA ILE A 124 2.00 0.78 -9.68
C ILE A 124 2.82 2.05 -9.48
N VAL A 125 2.16 3.09 -8.97
CA VAL A 125 2.78 4.38 -8.67
C VAL A 125 2.62 4.75 -7.20
N ARG A 126 3.66 5.36 -6.63
CA ARG A 126 3.61 5.98 -5.31
C ARG A 126 3.67 7.49 -5.47
N PHE A 127 2.60 8.20 -5.13
CA PHE A 127 2.60 9.66 -5.18
C PHE A 127 3.25 10.21 -3.92
N ARG A 128 4.15 11.18 -4.08
CA ARG A 128 4.88 11.85 -2.98
C ARG A 128 4.66 13.36 -2.96
N ASP A 129 4.00 13.86 -3.98
CA ASP A 129 3.62 15.25 -4.24
C ASP A 129 2.22 15.58 -3.67
N ILE A 130 1.48 14.59 -3.17
CA ILE A 130 0.15 14.76 -2.59
C ILE A 130 0.26 14.76 -1.05
N GLY A 131 -0.12 15.89 -0.44
CA GLY A 131 -0.25 15.99 1.01
C GLY A 131 -1.54 15.38 1.51
N TYR A 132 -1.45 14.48 2.49
CA TYR A 132 -2.57 13.70 2.99
C TYR A 132 -2.51 13.55 4.51
N PHE A 133 -3.69 13.53 5.14
CA PHE A 133 -3.85 13.34 6.56
C PHE A 133 -5.06 12.45 6.82
N HIS A 134 -4.88 11.45 7.67
CA HIS A 134 -5.95 10.65 8.23
C HIS A 134 -5.54 10.26 9.65
N LYS A 135 -6.29 10.70 10.67
CA LYS A 135 -6.02 10.41 12.09
C LYS A 135 -4.57 10.70 12.55
N ARG A 136 -3.69 9.70 12.60
CA ARG A 136 -2.30 9.84 13.05
C ARG A 136 -1.32 9.77 11.89
N GLU A 137 -1.79 9.33 10.73
CA GLU A 137 -1.01 9.10 9.53
C GLU A 137 -0.95 10.38 8.70
N TYR A 138 0.26 10.86 8.47
CA TYR A 138 0.50 12.13 7.79
C TYR A 138 1.57 12.00 6.71
N VAL A 139 1.22 12.39 5.48
CA VAL A 139 2.15 12.47 4.35
C VAL A 139 2.37 13.93 4.01
N CYS A 140 3.63 14.37 4.11
CA CYS A 140 4.03 15.69 3.67
C CYS A 140 4.95 15.65 2.44
N PRO A 141 4.56 16.29 1.32
CA PRO A 141 5.41 16.49 0.16
C PRO A 141 6.59 17.41 0.48
N TYR A 142 7.78 17.02 0.01
CA TYR A 142 9.01 17.80 0.21
C TYR A 142 8.98 19.15 -0.53
N THR A 143 8.30 19.22 -1.67
CA THR A 143 8.26 20.39 -2.55
C THR A 143 7.43 21.55 -2.00
N THR A 144 6.56 21.31 -1.01
CA THR A 144 5.76 22.34 -0.37
C THR A 144 6.25 22.66 1.04
N LYS A 145 7.31 23.46 1.16
CA LYS A 145 7.81 24.01 2.44
C LYS A 145 6.75 24.78 3.26
N LEU A 146 5.62 25.15 2.66
CA LEU A 146 4.60 26.04 3.23
C LEU A 146 3.31 25.35 3.68
N VAL A 147 3.17 24.02 3.51
CA VAL A 147 1.87 23.33 3.70
C VAL A 147 1.84 22.41 4.93
N CYS A 148 3.02 22.05 5.44
CA CYS A 148 3.20 21.13 6.56
C CYS A 148 4.11 21.74 7.63
N ASN A 149 3.74 22.88 8.20
CA ASN A 149 4.41 23.32 9.41
C ASN A 149 3.84 22.49 10.58
N PRO A 150 4.64 21.71 11.32
CA PRO A 150 4.18 20.93 12.47
C PRO A 150 3.41 21.76 13.50
N LYS A 151 3.63 23.09 13.50
CA LYS A 151 3.01 24.05 14.41
C LYS A 151 1.64 24.58 13.96
N ASP A 152 1.29 24.46 12.67
CA ASP A 152 0.11 25.14 12.09
C ASP A 152 -1.15 24.27 12.11
N TYR A 153 -1.04 22.98 12.43
CA TYR A 153 -2.20 22.11 12.64
C TYR A 153 -2.47 22.00 14.14
N PHE A 154 -3.49 22.73 14.61
CA PHE A 154 -4.06 22.59 15.96
C PHE A 154 -4.71 21.21 16.14
N LEU A 155 -3.90 20.18 16.30
CA LEU A 155 -4.37 18.81 16.49
C LEU A 155 -3.77 18.29 17.81
N HIS A 156 -4.65 18.08 18.78
CA HIS A 156 -4.51 17.60 20.17
C HIS A 156 -3.09 17.28 20.71
N LYS A 157 -2.80 17.81 21.91
CA LYS A 157 -1.53 17.70 22.66
C LYS A 157 -1.08 16.27 23.01
N ASP A 158 -1.91 15.26 22.78
CA ASP A 158 -1.70 13.88 23.22
C ASP A 158 -1.44 12.89 22.07
N VAL A 159 -1.17 13.40 20.86
CA VAL A 159 -0.87 12.56 19.69
C VAL A 159 0.62 12.59 19.40
N GLU A 160 1.32 11.50 19.67
CA GLU A 160 2.67 11.25 19.13
C GLU A 160 2.58 11.17 17.60
N TYR A 161 2.94 12.26 16.92
CA TYR A 161 2.94 12.30 15.46
C TYR A 161 4.10 11.49 14.90
N ILE A 162 3.81 10.45 14.12
CA ILE A 162 4.81 9.81 13.27
C ILE A 162 4.80 10.53 11.93
N HIS A 163 5.69 11.52 11.78
CA HIS A 163 5.87 12.23 10.53
C HIS A 163 6.53 11.31 9.50
N TYR A 164 5.74 10.81 8.57
CA TYR A 164 6.22 10.05 7.43
C TYR A 164 6.81 11.01 6.40
N LYS A 165 8.03 11.50 6.67
CA LYS A 165 8.83 12.19 5.67
C LYS A 165 8.98 11.22 4.50
N TYR A 166 8.41 11.57 3.35
CA TYR A 166 8.31 10.73 2.15
C TYR A 166 7.28 9.59 2.18
N GLY A 167 6.26 9.64 3.04
CA GLY A 167 5.16 8.66 3.03
C GLY A 167 5.60 7.24 3.37
N CYS A 168 6.57 7.10 4.27
CA CYS A 168 7.00 5.83 4.82
C CYS A 168 7.10 5.88 6.34
N ASN A 169 6.63 4.83 6.99
CA ASN A 169 6.84 4.63 8.41
C ASN A 169 8.34 4.46 8.74
N PRO A 170 8.90 5.19 9.73
CA PRO A 170 10.32 5.15 10.05
C PRO A 170 10.81 3.77 10.53
N TYR A 171 9.90 2.89 10.95
CA TYR A 171 10.21 1.51 11.35
C TYR A 171 10.26 0.54 10.16
N VAL A 172 9.92 0.99 8.96
CA VAL A 172 9.85 0.16 7.75
C VAL A 172 11.25 -0.14 7.20
N THR A 173 11.47 -1.40 6.78
CA THR A 173 12.80 -1.91 6.36
C THR A 173 13.15 -1.56 4.90
N THR A 174 14.44 -1.66 4.53
CA THR A 174 14.93 -1.37 3.15
C THR A 174 14.38 -2.28 2.05
N TYR A 175 13.74 -3.39 2.40
CA TYR A 175 13.12 -4.36 1.48
C TYR A 175 11.60 -4.28 1.47
N SER A 176 11.05 -3.17 1.96
CA SER A 176 9.62 -2.90 2.00
C SER A 176 9.07 -2.32 0.71
N LEU A 177 7.74 -2.22 0.65
CA LEU A 177 7.03 -1.37 -0.31
C LEU A 177 7.59 0.06 -0.35
N CYS A 178 7.99 0.63 0.79
CA CYS A 178 8.45 2.02 0.86
C CYS A 178 9.66 2.27 -0.05
N HIS A 179 10.63 1.37 -0.01
CA HIS A 179 11.89 1.48 -0.74
C HIS A 179 11.84 0.83 -2.11
N TYR A 180 11.02 -0.21 -2.30
CA TYR A 180 10.88 -0.90 -3.58
C TYR A 180 10.13 -0.09 -4.63
N TYR A 181 9.27 0.85 -4.21
CA TYR A 181 8.60 1.78 -5.11
C TYR A 181 9.29 3.16 -5.10
N PRO A 182 10.32 3.39 -5.97
CA PRO A 182 11.01 4.67 -6.08
C PRO A 182 10.12 5.87 -6.34
N GLU A 183 10.71 7.02 -6.05
CA GLU A 183 10.22 8.36 -6.36
C GLU A 183 9.89 8.48 -7.84
N LYS A 184 8.86 9.27 -8.14
CA LYS A 184 8.85 10.02 -9.39
C LYS A 184 9.98 11.04 -9.23
N LEU A 185 11.15 10.76 -9.79
CA LEU A 185 12.11 11.82 -10.08
C LEU A 185 11.46 12.66 -11.19
N GLU A 186 11.28 13.96 -10.91
CA GLU A 186 10.98 14.96 -11.93
C GLU A 186 12.02 14.93 -13.05
#